data_AF-A0A8X6ENY9-F1
#
_entry.id   AF-A0A8X6ENY9-F1
#
_cell.length_a   1.000
_cell.length_b   1.000
_cell.length_c   1.000
_cell.angle_alpha   90.00
_cell.angle_beta   90.00
_cell.angle_gamma   90.00
#
_symmetry.space_group_name_H-M   'P 1'
#
loop_
_entity.id
_entity.type
_entity.pdbx_description
1 polymer ?
#
loop_
_entity_poly.entity_id
_entity_poly.type
_entity_poly.pdbx_seq_one_letter_code
_entity_poly.pdbx_strand_id
1 'polypeptide(L)'
;MLVLGLVGFLVWMLSILYIGFSATILWSWFIVPFGITPINLAWAIGLACLFGLGRGIPRSSEDNDKLFSELLMPYISTTLLLIIGYISHIFM
;
A
#
# COMPACT_ATOMS: atom_id res chain seq x y z
N MET A 1 22.86 -12.13 6.76
CA MET A 1 21.69 -12.76 6.11
C MET A 1 20.44 -12.70 6.97
N LEU A 2 20.45 -13.21 8.22
CA LEU A 2 19.25 -13.21 9.09
C LEU A 2 18.71 -11.80 9.42
N VAL A 3 19.61 -10.85 9.71
CA VAL A 3 19.26 -9.45 9.97
C VAL A 3 18.61 -8.78 8.75
N LEU A 4 19.18 -8.97 7.56
CA LEU A 4 18.63 -8.41 6.30
C LEU A 4 17.26 -9.02 5.96
N GLY A 5 17.06 -10.31 6.16
CA GLY A 5 15.77 -10.97 5.96
C GLY A 5 14.69 -10.47 6.94
N LEU A 6 15.07 -10.25 8.21
CA LEU A 6 14.16 -9.74 9.23
C LEU A 6 13.77 -8.27 8.97
N VAL A 7 14.71 -7.45 8.51
CA VAL A 7 14.44 -6.07 8.07
C VAL A 7 13.51 -6.05 6.85
N GLY A 8 13.77 -6.89 5.85
CA GLY A 8 12.91 -7.00 4.67
C GLY A 8 11.47 -7.42 5.02
N PHE A 9 11.32 -8.40 5.92
CA PHE A 9 10.01 -8.84 6.40
C PHE A 9 9.26 -7.75 7.17
N LEU A 10 9.96 -7.02 8.05
CA LEU A 10 9.39 -5.87 8.77
C LEU A 10 8.92 -4.80 7.79
N VAL A 11 9.75 -4.39 6.84
CA VAL A 11 9.40 -3.37 5.85
C VAL A 11 8.19 -3.80 5.03
N TRP A 12 8.13 -5.07 4.61
CA TRP A 12 6.99 -5.62 3.89
C TRP A 12 5.70 -5.58 4.73
N MET A 13 5.78 -5.96 6.00
CA MET A 13 4.63 -5.89 6.92
C MET A 13 4.14 -4.46 7.08
N LEU A 14 5.05 -3.50 7.30
CA LEU A 14 4.69 -2.08 7.37
C LEU A 14 4.08 -1.56 6.07
N SER A 15 4.53 -2.05 4.90
CA SER A 15 3.98 -1.63 3.60
C SER A 15 2.51 -2.00 3.49
N ILE A 16 2.14 -3.22 3.91
CA ILE A 16 0.74 -3.69 3.87
C ILE A 16 -0.14 -2.84 4.78
N LEU A 17 0.32 -2.56 6.01
CA LEU A 17 -0.42 -1.69 6.92
C LEU A 17 -0.60 -0.29 6.34
N TYR A 18 0.46 0.28 5.76
CA TYR A 18 0.41 1.61 5.17
C TYR A 18 -0.54 1.68 3.97
N ILE A 19 -0.51 0.67 3.09
CA ILE A 19 -1.42 0.55 1.95
C ILE A 19 -2.87 0.41 2.43
N GLY A 20 -3.13 -0.45 3.42
CA GLY A 20 -4.47 -0.64 3.99
C GLY A 20 -5.02 0.63 4.66
N PHE A 21 -4.19 1.34 5.41
CA PHE A 21 -4.56 2.64 5.99
C PHE A 21 -4.91 3.67 4.90
N SER A 22 -4.06 3.78 3.89
CA SER A 22 -4.26 4.69 2.76
C SER A 22 -5.55 4.37 1.99
N ALA A 23 -5.80 3.08 1.74
CA ALA A 23 -7.02 2.59 1.09
C ALA A 23 -8.28 2.92 1.92
N THR A 24 -8.19 2.86 3.25
CA THR A 24 -9.31 3.24 4.14
C THR A 24 -9.66 4.72 3.98
N ILE A 25 -8.65 5.59 3.94
CA ILE A 25 -8.83 7.04 3.74
C ILE A 25 -9.44 7.32 2.35
N LEU A 26 -8.83 6.77 1.30
CA LEU A 26 -9.33 6.90 -0.08
C LEU A 26 -10.77 6.38 -0.21
N TRP A 27 -11.10 5.26 0.45
CA TRP A 27 -12.47 4.74 0.47
C TRP A 27 -13.44 5.69 1.17
N SER A 28 -13.02 6.29 2.29
CA SER A 28 -13.83 7.28 3.00
C SER A 28 -14.06 8.54 2.16
N TRP A 29 -13.09 8.97 1.37
CA TRP A 29 -13.19 10.16 0.53
C TRP A 29 -14.00 9.94 -0.74
N PHE A 30 -13.82 8.80 -1.41
CA PHE A 30 -14.38 8.59 -2.75
C PHE A 30 -15.54 7.61 -2.79
N ILE A 31 -15.68 6.69 -1.85
CA ILE A 31 -16.69 5.62 -1.93
C ILE A 31 -17.83 5.84 -0.94
N VAL A 32 -17.54 6.28 0.27
CA VAL A 32 -18.57 6.59 1.28
C VAL A 32 -19.59 7.66 0.80
N PRO A 33 -19.21 8.71 0.04
CA PRO A 33 -20.19 9.69 -0.47
C PRO A 33 -21.24 9.09 -1.41
N PHE A 34 -20.99 7.91 -2.00
CA PHE A 34 -21.96 7.19 -2.82
C PHE A 34 -22.97 6.36 -2.01
N GLY A 35 -22.98 6.49 -0.67
CA GLY A 35 -23.88 5.74 0.22
C GLY A 35 -23.40 4.33 0.55
N ILE A 36 -22.15 4.01 0.23
CA ILE A 36 -21.53 2.71 0.52
C ILE A 36 -20.96 2.74 1.95
N THR A 37 -21.08 1.63 2.67
CA THR A 37 -20.64 1.53 4.07
C THR A 37 -19.13 1.74 4.21
N PRO A 38 -18.68 2.44 5.27
CA PRO A 38 -17.25 2.60 5.53
C PRO A 38 -16.60 1.25 5.83
N ILE A 39 -15.43 1.02 5.25
CA ILE A 39 -14.62 -0.16 5.56
C ILE A 39 -13.75 0.12 6.79
N ASN A 40 -13.62 -0.88 7.65
CA ASN A 40 -12.67 -0.80 8.77
C ASN A 40 -11.25 -1.16 8.29
N LEU A 41 -10.23 -0.77 9.05
CA LEU A 41 -8.82 -1.01 8.71
C LEU A 41 -8.53 -2.49 8.40
N ALA A 42 -9.14 -3.41 9.16
CA ALA A 42 -8.99 -4.85 8.95
C ALA A 42 -9.47 -5.31 7.56
N TRP A 43 -10.57 -4.73 7.06
CA TRP A 43 -11.08 -5.01 5.72
C TRP A 43 -10.17 -4.44 4.64
N ALA A 44 -9.67 -3.22 4.83
CA ALA A 44 -8.75 -2.59 3.89
C ALA A 44 -7.41 -3.34 3.79
N ILE A 45 -6.88 -3.84 4.91
CA ILE A 45 -5.69 -4.69 4.93
C ILE A 45 -5.96 -6.02 4.21
N GLY A 46 -7.11 -6.65 4.45
CA GLY A 46 -7.49 -7.88 3.74
C GLY A 46 -7.54 -7.69 2.22
N LEU A 47 -8.14 -6.59 1.77
CA LEU A 47 -8.16 -6.21 0.35
C LEU A 47 -6.75 -5.94 -0.18
N ALA A 48 -5.92 -5.20 0.56
CA ALA A 48 -4.55 -4.92 0.18
C ALA A 48 -3.72 -6.21 0.00
N CYS A 49 -3.91 -7.20 0.89
CA CYS A 49 -3.31 -8.52 0.76
C CYS A 49 -3.80 -9.26 -0.50
N LEU A 50 -5.11 -9.24 -0.78
CA LEU A 50 -5.68 -9.87 -1.98
C LEU A 50 -5.14 -9.24 -3.27
N PHE A 51 -5.07 -7.91 -3.34
CA PHE A 51 -4.45 -7.22 -4.48
C PHE A 51 -2.95 -7.47 -4.58
N GLY A 52 -2.28 -7.62 -3.43
CA GLY A 52 -0.87 -8.01 -3.35
C GLY A 52 -0.60 -9.38 -3.94
N LEU A 53 -1.49 -10.36 -3.73
CA LEU A 53 -1.39 -11.70 -4.34
C LEU A 53 -1.52 -11.67 -5.88
N GLY A 54 -2.28 -10.70 -6.42
CA GLY A 54 -2.41 -10.51 -7.87
C GLY A 54 -1.21 -9.81 -8.51
N ARG A 55 -0.41 -9.07 -7.73
CA ARG A 55 0.86 -8.49 -8.18
C ARG A 55 1.90 -9.60 -8.21
N GLY A 56 2.25 -10.06 -9.41
CA GLY A 56 3.25 -11.11 -9.61
C GLY A 56 4.54 -10.84 -8.85
N ILE A 57 5.17 -11.92 -8.35
CA ILE A 57 6.41 -11.86 -7.58
C ILE A 57 7.50 -11.22 -8.46
N PRO A 58 8.14 -10.11 -8.02
CA PRO A 58 9.23 -9.51 -8.77
C PRO A 58 10.38 -10.51 -8.93
N ARG A 59 10.91 -10.59 -10.16
CA ARG A 59 11.96 -11.54 -10.53
C ARG A 59 13.27 -11.10 -9.85
N SER A 60 13.77 -11.87 -8.89
CA SER A 60 14.99 -11.52 -8.16
C SER A 60 16.18 -11.38 -9.11
N SER A 61 16.66 -10.16 -9.30
CA SER A 61 18.00 -9.90 -9.81
C SER A 61 18.86 -9.42 -8.65
N GLU A 62 20.05 -10.01 -8.51
CA GLU A 62 21.04 -9.96 -7.41
C GLU A 62 21.64 -8.56 -7.11
N ASP A 63 20.88 -7.49 -7.28
CA ASP A 63 21.36 -6.11 -7.17
C ASP A 63 20.76 -5.43 -5.93
N ASN A 64 21.62 -5.07 -4.96
CA ASN A 64 21.19 -4.47 -3.69
C ASN A 64 20.44 -3.14 -3.89
N ASP A 65 20.75 -2.41 -4.98
CA ASP A 65 20.07 -1.17 -5.34
C ASP A 65 18.61 -1.40 -5.79
N LYS A 66 18.34 -2.58 -6.38
CA LYS A 66 16.98 -2.97 -6.74
C LYS A 66 16.12 -3.35 -5.54
N LEU A 67 16.70 -3.96 -4.51
CA LEU A 67 15.93 -4.29 -3.29
C LEU A 67 15.41 -3.04 -2.59
N PHE A 68 16.23 -1.99 -2.47
CA PHE A 68 15.79 -0.72 -1.89
C PHE A 68 14.68 -0.06 -2.70
N SER A 69 14.83 -0.03 -4.03
CA SER A 69 13.80 0.54 -4.91
C SER A 69 12.51 -0.28 -4.88
N GLU A 70 12.56 -1.62 -4.92
CA GLU A 70 11.38 -2.47 -4.81
C GLU A 70 10.65 -2.32 -3.45
N LEU A 71 11.39 -2.10 -2.36
CA LEU A 71 10.80 -1.85 -1.04
C LEU A 71 10.19 -0.45 -0.90
N LEU A 72 10.82 0.58 -1.48
CA LEU A 72 10.34 1.98 -1.39
C LEU A 72 9.25 2.32 -2.40
N MET A 73 9.28 1.72 -3.59
CA MET A 73 8.32 1.96 -4.67
C MET A 73 6.84 1.81 -4.25
N PRO A 74 6.42 0.79 -3.47
CA PRO A 74 5.04 0.72 -3.00
C PRO A 74 4.67 1.88 -2.06
N TYR A 75 5.60 2.34 -1.20
CA TYR A 75 5.34 3.50 -0.35
C TYR A 75 5.18 4.77 -1.17
N ILE A 76 6.09 5.02 -2.12
CA ILE A 76 6.06 6.19 -3.00
C ILE A 76 4.78 6.20 -3.87
N SER A 77 4.41 5.05 -4.43
CA SER A 77 3.18 4.95 -5.22
C SER A 77 1.94 5.21 -4.35
N THR A 78 1.92 4.71 -3.12
CA THR A 78 0.78 4.86 -2.20
C THR A 78 0.67 6.29 -1.68
N THR A 79 1.80 6.94 -1.34
CA THR A 79 1.82 8.36 -0.93
C THR A 79 1.39 9.26 -2.07
N LEU A 80 1.85 9.01 -3.30
CA LEU A 80 1.38 9.75 -4.48
C LEU A 80 -0.12 9.58 -4.71
N LEU A 81 -0.62 8.35 -4.59
CA LEU A 81 -2.06 8.07 -4.72
C LEU A 81 -2.87 8.82 -3.66
N LEU A 82 -2.39 8.86 -2.41
CA LEU A 82 -2.98 9.62 -1.31
C LEU A 82 -2.97 11.12 -1.57
N ILE A 83 -1.86 11.68 -2.05
CA ILE A 83 -1.73 13.11 -2.36
C ILE A 83 -2.68 13.49 -3.49
N ILE A 84 -2.70 12.71 -4.57
CA ILE A 84 -3.61 12.94 -5.71
C ILE A 84 -5.06 12.82 -5.24
N GLY A 85 -5.38 11.76 -4.48
CA GLY A 85 -6.71 11.57 -3.90
C GLY A 85 -7.12 12.72 -2.97
N TYR A 86 -6.21 13.24 -2.16
CA TYR A 86 -6.47 14.39 -1.29
C TYR A 86 -6.76 15.65 -2.10
N ILE A 87 -5.96 15.94 -3.14
CA ILE A 87 -6.19 17.07 -4.03
C ILE A 87 -7.57 16.94 -4.67
N SER A 88 -7.90 15.78 -5.25
CA SER A 88 -9.19 15.54 -5.88
C SER A 88 -10.37 15.67 -4.91
N HIS A 89 -10.21 15.25 -3.65
CA HIS A 89 -11.24 15.43 -2.61
C HIS A 89 -11.50 16.91 -2.26
N ILE A 90 -10.52 17.80 -2.41
CA ILE A 90 -10.73 19.25 -2.19
C ILE A 90 -11.61 19.86 -3.29
N PHE A 91 -11.55 19.33 -4.52
CA PHE A 91 -12.28 19.84 -5.67
C PHE A 91 -13.67 19.23 -5.85
N MET A 92 -14.03 18.20 -5.07
CA MET A 92 -15.31 17.48 -5.12
C MET A 92 -16.19 17.82 -3.93
#